data_AF-W0Q355-F1
#
_entry.id   AF-W0Q355-F1
#
_cell.length_a   1.000
_cell.length_b   1.000
_cell.length_c   1.000
_cell.angle_alpha   90.00
_cell.angle_beta   90.00
_cell.angle_gamma   90.00
#
_symmetry.space_group_name_H-M   'P 1'
#
loop_
_entity.id
_entity.type
_entity.pdbx_description
1 polymer ?
#
loop_
_entity_poly.entity_id
_entity_poly.type
_entity_poly.pdbx_seq_one_letter_code
_entity_poly.pdbx_strand_id
1 'polypeptide(L)'
;MLASQAAQKTLEPPQKLTKIEMRYWESIITSRALDSWTPIDQQRAVKLAKLYVEIDDYEKELATQARRWVKTDTGTMKMHPLHYVIEDLYKREIQMCRSLQIHSRATNGESRDQVKTNQLYQDARTAINDDDGLIARVLN
;
A
#
# COMPACT_ATOMS: atom_id res chain seq x y z
N MET A 1 -9.65 33.34 -12.64
CA MET A 1 -8.63 32.50 -11.98
C MET A 1 -9.14 32.06 -10.62
N LEU A 2 -9.64 30.84 -10.49
CA LEU A 2 -9.77 30.15 -9.20
C LEU A 2 -9.64 28.64 -9.49
N ALA A 3 -8.40 28.20 -9.72
CA ALA A 3 -8.06 26.80 -9.69
C ALA A 3 -8.18 26.34 -8.24
N SER A 4 -9.26 25.63 -7.89
CA SER A 4 -9.30 24.90 -6.63
C SER A 4 -8.25 23.79 -6.72
N GLN A 5 -7.07 24.04 -6.18
CA GLN A 5 -6.17 22.98 -5.74
C GLN A 5 -6.95 22.15 -4.72
N ALA A 6 -7.59 21.09 -5.20
CA ALA A 6 -7.95 19.98 -4.34
C ALA A 6 -6.61 19.38 -3.88
N ALA A 7 -6.06 19.93 -2.79
CA ALA A 7 -4.99 19.29 -2.07
C ALA A 7 -5.51 17.89 -1.73
N GLN A 8 -4.97 16.86 -2.40
CA GLN A 8 -5.21 15.48 -2.01
C GLN A 8 -4.88 15.42 -0.52
N LYS A 9 -5.91 15.18 0.30
CA LYS A 9 -5.78 15.15 1.75
C LYS A 9 -5.05 13.87 2.13
N THR A 10 -3.73 13.86 1.99
CA THR A 10 -2.90 12.72 2.34
C THR A 10 -2.89 12.56 3.86
N LEU A 11 -3.10 11.32 4.33
CA LEU A 11 -2.95 11.00 5.75
C LEU A 11 -1.46 10.88 6.08
N GLU A 12 -1.02 11.71 7.01
CA GLU A 12 0.32 11.63 7.58
C GLU A 12 0.42 10.46 8.57
N PRO A 13 1.55 9.74 8.61
CA PRO A 13 1.74 8.67 9.58
C PRO A 13 1.78 9.25 10.99
N PRO A 14 1.15 8.58 11.98
CA PRO A 14 1.16 9.05 13.37
C PRO A 14 2.52 8.91 14.07
N GLN A 15 3.53 8.38 13.39
CA GLN A 15 4.90 8.22 13.88
C GLN A 15 5.87 8.49 12.73
N LYS A 16 7.10 8.93 13.05
CA LYS A 16 8.15 9.11 12.06
C LYS A 16 8.55 7.76 11.46
N LEU A 17 8.50 7.67 10.14
CA LEU A 17 8.90 6.50 9.36
C LEU A 17 10.23 6.74 8.64
N THR A 18 10.97 5.67 8.40
CA THR A 18 12.10 5.70 7.45
C THR A 18 11.59 5.83 6.02
N LYS A 19 12.49 6.08 5.06
CA LYS A 19 12.12 6.17 3.64
C LYS A 19 11.49 4.88 3.11
N ILE A 20 11.95 3.72 3.58
CA ILE A 20 11.44 2.41 3.13
C ILE A 20 10.08 2.14 3.77
N GLU A 21 9.96 2.37 5.08
CA GLU A 21 8.67 2.26 5.78
C GLU A 21 7.61 3.20 5.19
N MET A 22 7.99 4.43 4.81
CA MET A 22 7.07 5.40 4.19
C MET A 22 6.50 4.89 2.86
N ARG A 23 7.30 4.20 2.04
CA ARG A 23 6.82 3.57 0.79
C ARG A 23 5.69 2.59 1.08
N TYR A 24 5.85 1.75 2.10
CA TYR A 24 4.81 0.80 2.50
C TYR A 24 3.60 1.50 3.11
N TRP A 25 3.81 2.53 3.92
CA TRP A 25 2.73 3.36 4.45
C TRP A 25 1.85 3.94 3.35
N GLU A 26 2.45 4.57 2.33
CA GLU A 26 1.72 5.14 1.19
C GLU A 26 0.89 4.08 0.45
N SER A 27 1.44 2.89 0.26
CA SER A 27 0.71 1.77 -0.34
C SER A 27 -0.45 1.29 0.54
N ILE A 28 -0.26 1.26 1.86
CA ILE A 28 -1.28 0.81 2.81
C ILE A 28 -2.42 1.83 2.91
N ILE A 29 -2.13 3.13 3.05
CA ILE A 29 -3.17 4.14 3.29
C ILE A 29 -4.08 4.37 2.08
N THR A 30 -3.59 4.04 0.88
CA THR A 30 -4.35 4.17 -0.38
C THR A 30 -5.25 2.96 -0.65
N SER A 31 -5.15 1.89 0.15
CA SER A 31 -5.91 0.64 -0.06
C SER A 31 -7.41 0.76 0.26
N ARG A 32 -7.83 1.85 0.90
CA ARG A 32 -9.24 2.17 1.21
C ARG A 32 -9.44 3.69 1.28
N ALA A 33 -10.69 4.14 1.28
CA ALA A 33 -11.03 5.57 1.29
C ALA A 33 -10.41 6.32 2.48
N LEU A 34 -9.88 7.53 2.24
CA LEU A 34 -9.12 8.31 3.23
C LEU A 34 -9.91 8.62 4.51
N ASP A 35 -11.21 8.85 4.39
CA ASP A 35 -12.14 9.13 5.50
C ASP A 35 -12.52 7.89 6.31
N SER A 36 -12.29 6.68 5.79
CA SER A 36 -12.54 5.42 6.50
C SER A 36 -11.45 5.06 7.53
N TRP A 37 -10.33 5.78 7.51
CA TRP A 37 -9.20 5.50 8.41
C TRP A 37 -9.42 6.03 9.82
N THR A 38 -9.62 5.12 10.77
CA THR A 38 -9.63 5.49 12.19
C THR A 38 -8.21 5.71 12.73
N PRO A 39 -8.03 6.47 13.83
CA PRO A 39 -6.71 6.65 14.44
C PRO A 39 -6.03 5.33 14.83
N ILE A 40 -6.80 4.33 15.30
CA ILE A 40 -6.25 3.01 15.66
C ILE A 40 -5.78 2.26 14.42
N ASP A 41 -6.45 2.41 13.28
CA ASP A 41 -6.02 1.79 12.04
C ASP A 41 -4.75 2.44 11.49
N GLN A 42 -4.59 3.76 11.64
CA GLN A 42 -3.35 4.44 11.28
C GLN A 42 -2.16 3.91 12.11
N GLN A 43 -2.35 3.66 13.41
CA GLN A 43 -1.33 3.03 14.25
C GLN A 43 -1.00 1.60 13.79
N ARG A 44 -2.01 0.83 13.38
CA ARG A 44 -1.81 -0.53 12.84
C ARG A 44 -1.14 -0.52 11.46
N ALA A 45 -1.47 0.43 10.60
CA ALA A 45 -0.87 0.62 9.29
C ALA A 45 0.63 0.96 9.40
N VAL A 46 1.02 1.80 10.37
CA VAL A 46 2.44 2.02 10.69
C VAL A 46 3.15 0.72 11.06
N LYS A 47 2.53 -0.11 11.93
CA LYS A 47 3.12 -1.39 12.32
C LYS A 47 3.23 -2.36 11.13
N LEU A 48 2.23 -2.37 10.25
CA LEU A 48 2.24 -3.20 9.05
C LEU A 48 3.33 -2.74 8.07
N ALA A 49 3.53 -1.43 7.89
CA ALA A 49 4.61 -0.89 7.08
C ALA A 49 6.00 -1.32 7.59
N LYS A 50 6.20 -1.30 8.91
CA LYS A 50 7.43 -1.79 9.54
C LYS A 50 7.62 -3.30 9.37
N LEU A 51 6.54 -4.08 9.49
CA LEU A 51 6.57 -5.52 9.28
C LEU A 51 6.96 -5.88 7.84
N TYR A 52 6.52 -5.13 6.83
CA TYR A 52 6.96 -5.34 5.45
C TYR A 52 8.47 -5.14 5.27
N VAL A 53 9.05 -4.13 5.92
CA VAL A 53 10.51 -3.92 5.90
C VAL A 53 11.24 -5.10 6.57
N GLU A 54 10.73 -5.58 7.70
CA GLU A 54 11.30 -6.76 8.39
C GLU A 54 11.24 -8.02 7.51
N ILE A 55 10.13 -8.23 6.79
CA ILE A 55 10.00 -9.32 5.82
C ILE A 55 11.06 -9.19 4.71
N ASP A 56 11.18 -8.01 4.09
CA ASP A 56 12.18 -7.76 3.03
C ASP A 56 13.61 -8.05 3.50
N ASP A 57 13.95 -7.64 4.71
CA ASP A 57 15.28 -7.85 5.28
C ASP A 57 15.58 -9.35 5.47
N TYR A 58 14.62 -10.11 6.02
CA TYR A 58 14.77 -11.55 6.19
C TYR A 58 14.74 -12.32 4.87
N GLU A 59 13.94 -11.90 3.89
CA GLU A 59 13.94 -12.49 2.55
C GLU A 59 15.27 -12.25 1.83
N LYS A 60 15.84 -11.06 1.99
CA LYS A 60 17.17 -10.74 1.46
C LYS A 60 18.25 -11.59 2.13
N GLU A 61 18.19 -11.78 3.45
CA GLU A 61 19.10 -12.69 4.16
C GLU A 61 18.96 -14.12 3.63
N LEU A 62 17.72 -14.60 3.46
CA LEU A 62 17.44 -15.93 2.93
C LEU A 62 18.01 -16.10 1.52
N ALA A 63 17.85 -15.10 0.66
CA ALA A 63 18.31 -15.14 -0.73
C ALA A 63 19.85 -15.09 -0.86
N THR A 64 20.54 -14.47 0.10
CA THR A 64 21.98 -14.19 -0.01
C THR A 64 22.86 -15.11 0.83
N GLN A 65 22.38 -15.57 1.99
CA GLN A 65 23.22 -16.22 3.00
C GLN A 65 22.76 -17.63 3.36
N ALA A 66 21.49 -17.96 3.19
CA ALA A 66 20.93 -19.21 3.69
C ALA A 66 20.56 -20.19 2.57
N ARG A 67 20.84 -21.47 2.81
CA ARG A 67 20.26 -22.57 2.02
C ARG A 67 19.04 -23.11 2.75
N ARG A 68 18.05 -23.60 1.99
CA ARG A 68 16.84 -24.20 2.57
C ARG A 68 17.13 -25.33 3.55
N TRP A 69 18.13 -26.14 3.25
CA TRP A 69 18.53 -27.28 4.07
C TRP A 69 19.95 -27.08 4.59
N VAL A 70 20.12 -27.26 5.89
CA VAL A 70 21.40 -27.20 6.59
C VAL A 70 21.71 -28.53 7.27
N LYS A 71 22.99 -28.92 7.26
CA LYS A 71 23.46 -30.08 8.02
C LYS A 71 23.59 -29.70 9.48
N THR A 72 23.05 -30.53 10.37
CA THR A 72 23.30 -30.44 11.81
C THR A 72 24.64 -31.08 12.17
N ASP A 73 25.11 -30.85 13.39
CA ASP A 73 26.33 -31.48 13.93
C ASP A 73 26.24 -33.01 13.94
N THR A 74 25.01 -33.56 13.98
CA THR A 74 24.72 -34.99 13.87
C THR A 74 24.68 -35.52 12.43
N GLY A 75 24.94 -34.67 11.43
CA GLY A 75 24.91 -35.01 10.00
C GLY A 75 23.51 -35.08 9.37
N THR A 76 22.45 -34.85 10.14
CA THR A 76 21.06 -34.84 9.64
C THR A 76 20.77 -33.55 8.89
N MET A 77 20.04 -33.61 7.78
CA MET A 77 19.56 -32.41 7.10
C MET A 77 18.33 -31.87 7.84
N LYS A 78 18.34 -30.60 8.24
CA LYS A 78 17.18 -29.88 8.79
C LYS A 78 16.91 -28.60 7.99
N MET A 79 15.67 -28.12 8.03
CA MET A 79 15.33 -26.85 7.40
C MET A 79 16.00 -25.69 8.14
N HIS A 80 16.50 -24.72 7.39
CA HIS A 80 17.12 -23.54 7.98
C HIS A 80 16.10 -22.76 8.84
N PRO A 81 16.43 -22.35 10.08
CA PRO A 81 15.50 -21.68 10.99
C PRO A 81 14.80 -20.45 10.40
N LEU A 82 15.52 -19.69 9.57
CA LEU A 82 15.01 -18.52 8.86
C LEU A 82 13.72 -18.77 8.06
N HIS A 83 13.52 -19.97 7.52
CA HIS A 83 12.26 -20.29 6.84
C HIS A 83 11.06 -20.29 7.78
N TYR A 84 11.23 -20.71 9.04
CA TYR A 84 10.15 -20.66 10.03
C TYR A 84 9.87 -19.22 10.47
N VAL A 85 10.90 -18.39 10.60
CA VAL A 85 10.76 -16.96 10.93
C VAL A 85 9.95 -16.24 9.84
N ILE A 86 10.34 -16.41 8.58
CA ILE A 86 9.63 -15.81 7.44
C ILE A 86 8.18 -16.28 7.38
N GLU A 87 7.91 -17.57 7.61
CA GLU A 87 6.55 -18.10 7.65
C GLU A 87 5.70 -17.48 8.78
N ASP A 88 6.28 -17.21 9.96
CA ASP A 88 5.59 -16.49 11.05
C ASP A 88 5.29 -15.04 10.67
N LEU A 89 6.26 -14.34 10.07
CA LEU A 89 6.10 -12.95 9.64
C LEU A 89 5.00 -12.82 8.58
N TYR A 90 4.93 -13.73 7.62
CA TYR A 90 3.83 -13.79 6.64
C TYR A 90 2.47 -14.05 7.29
N LYS A 91 2.40 -14.95 8.27
CA LYS A 91 1.14 -15.17 9.02
C LYS A 91 0.69 -13.91 9.75
N ARG A 92 1.64 -13.17 10.34
CA ARG A 92 1.38 -11.90 11.03
C ARG A 92 0.92 -10.82 10.07
N GLU A 93 1.55 -10.72 8.90
CA GLU A 93 1.18 -9.78 7.83
C GLU A 93 -0.28 -10.00 7.40
N ILE A 94 -0.64 -11.24 7.07
CA ILE A 94 -2.01 -11.60 6.68
C ILE A 94 -3.01 -11.24 7.78
N GLN A 95 -2.69 -11.51 9.05
CA GLN A 95 -3.55 -11.16 10.18
C GLN A 95 -3.74 -9.64 10.32
N MET A 96 -2.67 -8.86 10.14
CA MET A 96 -2.73 -7.40 10.21
C MET A 96 -3.53 -6.81 9.05
N CYS A 97 -3.32 -7.30 7.82
CA CYS A 97 -4.13 -6.91 6.65
C CYS A 97 -5.62 -7.18 6.88
N ARG A 98 -5.97 -8.37 7.40
CA ARG A 98 -7.36 -8.70 7.78
C ARG A 98 -7.91 -7.75 8.83
N SER A 99 -7.12 -7.39 9.85
CA SER A 99 -7.55 -6.46 10.91
C SER A 99 -7.83 -5.05 10.40
N LEU A 100 -7.15 -4.64 9.32
CA LEU A 100 -7.32 -3.36 8.64
C LEU A 100 -8.38 -3.42 7.53
N GLN A 101 -9.03 -4.59 7.32
CA GLN A 101 -9.93 -4.86 6.20
C GLN A 101 -9.28 -4.60 4.83
N ILE A 102 -7.96 -4.76 4.77
CA ILE A 102 -7.19 -4.71 3.54
C ILE A 102 -7.24 -6.11 2.97
N HIS A 103 -8.11 -6.29 1.98
CA HIS A 103 -8.14 -7.52 1.23
C HIS A 103 -7.09 -7.45 0.13
N SER A 104 -6.44 -8.59 -0.18
CA SER A 104 -5.73 -8.74 -1.43
C SER A 104 -6.73 -8.52 -2.56
N ARG A 105 -6.85 -7.28 -3.03
CA ARG A 105 -7.58 -6.99 -4.26
C ARG A 105 -6.75 -7.67 -5.34
N ALA A 106 -7.18 -8.87 -5.71
CA ALA A 106 -6.46 -9.73 -6.63
C ALA A 106 -5.94 -8.88 -7.81
N THR A 107 -4.63 -8.91 -7.99
CA THR A 107 -3.78 -8.19 -8.95
C THR A 107 -4.27 -8.23 -10.42
N ASN A 108 -5.36 -8.94 -10.72
CA ASN A 108 -5.99 -9.04 -12.04
C ASN A 108 -7.21 -8.12 -12.25
N GLY A 109 -7.84 -7.62 -11.17
CA GLY A 109 -8.96 -6.66 -11.27
C GLY A 109 -8.50 -5.21 -11.37
N GLU A 110 -7.31 -4.92 -10.84
CA GLU A 110 -6.75 -3.56 -10.81
C GLU A 110 -6.42 -3.01 -12.18
N SER A 111 -5.81 -3.77 -13.08
CA SER A 111 -5.54 -3.24 -14.43
C SER A 111 -6.81 -2.90 -15.19
N ARG A 112 -7.91 -3.65 -15.02
CA ARG A 112 -9.15 -3.39 -15.77
C ARG A 112 -9.98 -2.27 -15.17
N ASP A 113 -10.09 -2.21 -13.85
CA ASP A 113 -10.84 -1.15 -13.17
C ASP A 113 -10.05 0.15 -13.09
N GLN A 114 -8.72 0.12 -12.99
CA GLN A 114 -7.89 1.32 -12.99
C GLN A 114 -7.84 1.98 -14.36
N VAL A 115 -7.84 1.21 -15.46
CA VAL A 115 -8.01 1.77 -16.81
C VAL A 115 -9.40 2.41 -16.94
N LYS A 116 -10.46 1.74 -16.49
CA LYS A 116 -11.82 2.28 -16.59
C LYS A 116 -12.05 3.50 -15.69
N THR A 117 -11.47 3.50 -14.50
CA THR A 117 -11.51 4.61 -13.54
C THR A 117 -10.69 5.78 -14.07
N ASN A 118 -9.47 5.55 -14.57
CA ASN A 118 -8.66 6.60 -15.21
C ASN A 118 -9.37 7.16 -16.45
N GLN A 119 -10.03 6.33 -17.27
CA GLN A 119 -10.79 6.80 -18.42
C GLN A 119 -11.97 7.68 -17.99
N LEU A 120 -12.75 7.26 -16.98
CA LEU A 120 -13.83 8.09 -16.41
C LEU A 120 -13.32 9.43 -15.86
N TYR A 121 -12.14 9.43 -15.21
CA TYR A 121 -11.52 10.67 -14.73
C TYR A 121 -11.02 11.56 -15.89
N GLN A 122 -10.51 10.98 -16.97
CA GLN A 122 -10.10 11.73 -18.17
C GLN A 122 -11.31 12.30 -18.94
N ASP A 123 -12.38 11.52 -19.07
CA ASP A 123 -13.61 11.93 -19.74
C ASP A 123 -14.30 13.06 -18.95
N ALA A 124 -14.33 12.97 -17.61
CA ALA A 124 -14.82 14.05 -16.75
C ALA A 124 -13.93 15.31 -16.84
N ARG A 125 -12.61 15.16 -16.98
CA ARG A 125 -11.69 16.28 -17.18
C ARG A 125 -11.89 16.97 -18.54
N THR A 126 -12.20 16.19 -19.57
CA THR A 126 -12.40 16.69 -20.94
C THR A 126 -13.74 17.42 -21.03
N ALA A 127 -14.81 16.86 -20.44
CA ALA A 127 -16.13 17.50 -20.40
C ALA A 127 -16.12 18.87 -19.69
N ILE A 128 -15.25 19.06 -18.69
CA ILE A 128 -15.09 20.35 -17.99
C ILE A 128 -14.34 21.39 -18.86
N ASN A 129 -13.45 20.96 -19.76
CA ASN A 129 -12.72 21.88 -20.64
C ASN A 129 -13.53 22.32 -21.87
N ASP A 130 -14.55 21.56 -22.28
CA ASP A 130 -15.40 21.90 -23.43
C ASP A 130 -16.51 22.93 -23.10
N ASP A 131 -16.74 23.26 -21.81
CA ASP A 131 -17.81 24.18 -21.38
C ASP A 131 -17.34 25.63 -21.12
N ASP A 132 -16.20 26.03 -21.70
CA ASP A 132 -15.62 27.39 -21.60
C ASP A 132 -16.34 28.41 -22.52
N GLY A 133 -17.69 28.31 -22.60
CA GLY A 133 -18.54 29.15 -23.45
C GLY A 133 -19.70 29.86 -22.74
N LEU A 134 -19.93 29.64 -21.44
CA LEU A 134 -21.15 30.08 -20.74
C LEU A 134 -20.92 31.20 -19.71
N ILE A 135 -20.17 32.25 -20.05
CA ILE A 135 -20.25 33.51 -19.29
C ILE A 135 -21.23 34.45 -20.02
N ALA A 136 -22.44 34.57 -19.47
CA ALA A 136 -23.50 35.42 -19.98
C ALA A 136 -23.07 36.90 -20.03
N ARG A 137 -23.14 37.49 -21.23
CA ARG A 137 -22.92 38.93 -21.45
C ARG A 137 -24.16 39.69 -20.97
N VAL A 138 -24.00 40.52 -19.94
CA VAL A 138 -25.05 41.45 -19.49
C VAL A 138 -25.30 42.45 -20.62
N LEU A 139 -26.52 42.45 -21.17
CA LEU A 139 -26.99 43.45 -22.12
C LEU A 139 -27.65 44.59 -21.33
N ASN A 140 -27.07 45.79 -21.44
CA ASN A 140 -27.78 47.06 -21.23
C ASN A 140 -28.66 47.36 -22.45
#